data_AF-A0A7C4J5U7-F1
#
_entry.id   AF-A0A7C4J5U7-F1
#
_cell.length_a   1.000
_cell.length_b   1.000
_cell.length_c   1.000
_cell.angle_alpha   90.00
_cell.angle_beta   90.00
_cell.angle_gamma   90.00
#
_symmetry.space_group_name_H-M   'P 1'
#
loop_
_entity.id
_entity.type
_entity.pdbx_description
1 polymer ?
#
loop_
_entity_poly.entity_id
_entity_poly.type
_entity_poly.pdbx_seq_one_letter_code
_entity_poly.pdbx_strand_id
1 'polypeptide(L)'
;MLAQMDRSGFWAKPGPGYLPKYRSTVWSIILLAQLGASIEEDKRIGQACAYVLDQALTEGGQFTASGAPSGTADCLQGNLCRALAALGYSADPRLKNALALIRGKQDAQGRWPLEYDYTGKTWINFGPKGQPNKWVTLRALRVLKAVSK
;
A
#
# COMPACT_ATOMS: atom_id res chain seq x y z
N MET A 1 8.32 12.44 13.45
CA MET A 1 7.12 12.28 12.61
C MET A 1 5.84 12.04 13.42
N LEU A 2 5.85 11.09 14.36
CA LEU A 2 4.67 10.80 15.21
C LEU A 2 4.18 12.01 16.04
N ALA A 3 5.07 12.92 16.46
CA ALA A 3 4.69 14.16 17.15
C ALA A 3 3.88 15.14 16.27
N GLN A 4 3.89 14.95 14.95
CA GLN A 4 3.12 15.77 13.98
C GLN A 4 1.82 15.08 13.56
N MET A 5 1.54 13.89 14.10
CA MET A 5 0.31 13.16 13.81
C MET A 5 -0.86 13.82 14.55
N ASP A 6 -1.98 13.97 13.87
CA ASP A 6 -3.23 14.35 14.52
C ASP A 6 -3.65 13.27 15.53
N ARG A 7 -4.39 13.68 16.57
CA ARG A 7 -4.90 12.75 17.59
C ARG A 7 -5.78 11.64 17.01
N SER A 8 -6.41 11.90 15.85
CA SER A 8 -7.25 10.95 15.13
C SER A 8 -6.45 9.95 14.27
N GLY A 9 -5.12 10.06 14.19
CA GLY A 9 -4.27 9.08 13.50
C GLY A 9 -3.85 9.45 12.08
N PHE A 10 -4.04 10.69 11.63
CA PHE A 10 -3.67 11.13 10.27
C PHE A 10 -2.57 12.19 10.25
N TRP A 11 -2.00 12.42 9.07
CA TRP A 11 -1.09 13.56 8.82
C TRP A 11 -1.65 14.49 7.73
N ALA A 12 -1.33 15.78 7.86
CA ALA A 12 -1.69 16.88 6.98
C ALA A 12 -3.19 17.22 6.91
N LYS A 13 -4.06 16.29 6.53
CA LYS A 13 -5.51 16.48 6.47
C LYS A 13 -6.27 15.16 6.54
N PRO A 14 -7.53 15.16 6.98
CA PRO A 14 -8.32 13.93 7.04
C PRO A 14 -8.66 13.39 5.65
N GLY A 15 -9.02 12.11 5.59
CA GLY A 15 -9.46 11.38 4.41
C GLY A 15 -8.44 10.33 3.92
N PRO A 16 -8.50 9.92 2.64
CA PRO A 16 -7.68 8.83 2.08
C PRO A 16 -6.17 9.04 2.15
N GLY A 17 -5.72 10.27 2.40
CA GLY A 17 -4.36 10.53 2.87
C GLY A 17 -3.26 10.36 1.81
N TYR A 18 -3.55 10.41 0.51
CA TYR A 18 -2.51 10.34 -0.54
C TYR A 18 -1.83 11.68 -0.83
N LEU A 19 -2.54 12.80 -0.68
CA LEU A 19 -2.00 14.15 -0.86
C LEU A 19 -2.05 14.97 0.45
N PRO A 20 -1.09 15.88 0.67
CA PRO A 20 0.08 16.17 -0.16
C PRO A 20 1.15 15.07 -0.10
N LYS A 21 1.85 14.83 -1.23
CA LYS A 21 2.90 13.82 -1.30
C LYS A 21 3.97 14.03 -0.23
N TYR A 22 4.48 12.92 0.31
CA TYR A 22 5.54 12.87 1.33
C TYR A 22 5.16 13.41 2.72
N ARG A 23 3.98 13.99 2.90
CA ARG A 23 3.52 14.51 4.20
C ARG A 23 2.19 13.95 4.67
N SER A 24 1.37 13.39 3.78
CA SER A 24 0.07 12.82 4.13
C SER A 24 0.18 11.38 4.63
N THR A 25 -0.91 10.89 5.22
CA THR A 25 -0.97 9.63 5.96
C THR A 25 -0.42 8.41 5.21
N VAL A 26 -0.75 8.24 3.91
CA VAL A 26 -0.23 7.13 3.10
C VAL A 26 1.31 7.13 3.05
N TRP A 27 1.91 8.30 2.83
CA TRP A 27 3.37 8.43 2.73
C TRP A 27 4.06 8.28 4.08
N SER A 28 3.43 8.79 5.15
CA SER A 28 3.91 8.61 6.52
C SER A 28 3.91 7.13 6.94
N ILE A 29 2.85 6.38 6.62
CA ILE A 29 2.79 4.92 6.86
C ILE A 29 3.89 4.18 6.09
N ILE A 30 4.06 4.49 4.81
CA ILE A 30 5.12 3.87 3.99
C ILE A 30 6.50 4.17 4.58
N LEU A 31 6.74 5.42 5.01
CA LEU A 31 8.01 5.82 5.59
C LEU A 31 8.28 5.13 6.93
N LEU A 32 7.29 5.04 7.82
CA LEU A 32 7.43 4.31 9.10
C LEU A 32 7.85 2.86 8.87
N ALA A 33 7.18 2.18 7.94
CA ALA A 33 7.52 0.82 7.56
C ALA A 33 8.95 0.70 6.99
N GLN A 34 9.40 1.70 6.21
CA GLN A 34 10.77 1.74 5.67
C GLN A 34 11.82 1.98 6.75
N LEU A 35 11.48 2.72 7.80
CA LEU A 35 12.35 2.97 8.96
C LEU A 35 12.37 1.80 9.96
N GLY A 36 11.56 0.77 9.75
CA GLY A 36 11.50 -0.42 10.60
C GLY A 36 10.63 -0.25 11.85
N ALA A 37 9.74 0.74 11.87
CA ALA A 37 8.83 0.94 13.00
C ALA A 37 7.83 -0.22 13.13
N SER A 38 7.33 -0.43 14.35
CA SER A 38 6.36 -1.48 14.70
C SER A 38 5.24 -0.93 15.58
N ILE A 39 4.04 -1.50 15.44
CA ILE A 39 2.90 -1.20 16.33
C ILE A 39 3.18 -1.53 17.80
N GLU A 40 4.13 -2.42 18.08
CA GLU A 40 4.53 -2.78 19.45
C GLU A 40 5.38 -1.71 20.12
N GLU A 41 5.97 -0.79 19.35
CA GLU A 41 6.83 0.27 19.88
C GLU A 41 6.04 1.53 20.26
N ASP A 42 4.97 1.84 19.53
CA ASP A 42 4.12 3.01 19.79
C ASP A 42 2.69 2.82 19.27
N LYS A 43 1.72 2.90 20.20
CA LYS A 43 0.28 2.77 19.89
C LYS A 43 -0.23 3.69 18.78
N ARG A 44 0.42 4.84 18.57
CA ARG A 44 0.07 5.80 17.50
C ARG A 44 0.25 5.20 16.12
N ILE A 45 1.19 4.26 15.97
CA ILE A 45 1.40 3.55 14.70
C ILE A 45 0.18 2.68 14.40
N GLY A 46 -0.32 1.94 15.38
CA GLY A 46 -1.54 1.15 15.24
C GLY A 46 -2.76 2.01 14.91
N GLN A 47 -2.89 3.17 15.57
CA GLN A 47 -3.95 4.14 15.26
C GLN A 47 -3.87 4.63 13.81
N ALA A 48 -2.68 4.96 13.32
CA ALA A 48 -2.50 5.40 11.94
C ALA A 48 -2.75 4.27 10.92
N CYS A 49 -2.36 3.03 11.22
CA CYS A 49 -2.67 1.87 10.40
C CYS A 49 -4.18 1.65 10.29
N ALA A 50 -4.89 1.70 11.42
CA ALA A 50 -6.35 1.61 11.45
C ALA A 50 -6.99 2.74 10.63
N TYR A 51 -6.52 3.98 10.81
CA TYR A 51 -7.01 5.14 10.06
C TYR A 51 -6.87 4.96 8.55
N VAL A 52 -5.71 4.51 8.06
CA VAL A 52 -5.51 4.28 6.61
C VAL A 52 -6.42 3.17 6.09
N LEU A 53 -6.64 2.11 6.85
CA LEU A 53 -7.59 1.07 6.47
C LEU A 53 -9.02 1.63 6.40
N ASP A 54 -9.44 2.46 7.34
CA ASP A 54 -10.80 3.01 7.36
C ASP A 54 -11.05 4.05 6.27
N GLN A 55 -10.01 4.79 5.86
CA GLN A 55 -10.18 5.94 4.96
C GLN A 55 -9.72 5.69 3.53
N ALA A 56 -8.76 4.79 3.31
CA ALA A 56 -8.16 4.57 2.02
C ALA A 56 -8.49 3.20 1.41
N LEU A 57 -8.98 2.24 2.19
CA LEU A 57 -9.40 0.93 1.68
C LEU A 57 -10.88 0.97 1.29
N THR A 58 -11.19 0.65 0.04
CA THR A 58 -12.57 0.49 -0.41
C THR A 58 -13.20 -0.79 0.14
N GLU A 59 -14.53 -0.88 0.11
CA GLU A 59 -15.26 -2.12 0.40
C GLU A 59 -14.81 -3.30 -0.49
N GLY A 60 -14.41 -3.00 -1.73
CA GLY A 60 -13.85 -3.96 -2.68
C GLY A 60 -12.41 -4.42 -2.36
N GLY A 61 -11.81 -3.92 -1.28
CA GLY A 61 -10.45 -4.28 -0.85
C GLY A 61 -9.34 -3.62 -1.66
N GLN A 62 -9.61 -2.49 -2.31
CA GLN A 62 -8.59 -1.71 -3.02
C GLN A 62 -8.23 -0.44 -2.25
N PHE A 63 -6.94 -0.19 -2.06
CA PHE A 63 -6.46 1.13 -1.65
C PHE A 63 -6.63 2.17 -2.76
N THR A 64 -7.13 3.35 -2.39
CA THR A 64 -7.39 4.48 -3.29
C THR A 64 -6.74 5.76 -2.81
N ALA A 65 -6.27 6.57 -3.75
CA ALA A 65 -5.70 7.89 -3.46
C ALA A 65 -6.76 8.95 -3.10
N SER A 66 -8.02 8.72 -3.48
CA SER A 66 -9.10 9.73 -3.39
C SER A 66 -10.35 9.24 -2.67
N GLY A 67 -10.41 7.98 -2.24
CA GLY A 67 -11.61 7.37 -1.65
C GLY A 67 -12.56 6.79 -2.70
N ALA A 68 -12.41 7.19 -3.97
CA ALA A 68 -13.19 6.64 -5.08
C ALA A 68 -12.46 5.46 -5.76
N PRO A 69 -13.16 4.49 -6.36
CA PRO A 69 -12.55 3.39 -7.12
C PRO A 69 -11.62 3.85 -8.26
N SER A 70 -11.90 5.01 -8.87
CA SER A 70 -11.08 5.62 -9.91
C SER A 70 -9.69 6.08 -9.42
N GLY A 71 -9.50 6.21 -8.11
CA GLY A 71 -8.22 6.57 -7.48
C GLY A 71 -7.32 5.38 -7.16
N THR A 72 -7.69 4.16 -7.55
CA THR A 72 -6.91 2.94 -7.27
C THR A 72 -5.72 2.81 -8.22
N ALA A 73 -4.61 2.27 -7.72
CA ALA A 73 -3.43 1.98 -8.53
C ALA A 73 -2.64 0.81 -7.91
N ASP A 74 -2.14 -0.11 -8.74
CA ASP A 74 -1.40 -1.30 -8.29
C ASP A 74 -0.16 -0.97 -7.46
N CYS A 75 0.54 0.10 -7.81
CA CYS A 75 1.71 0.55 -7.05
C CYS A 75 1.31 0.99 -5.62
N LEU A 76 0.14 1.59 -5.45
CA LEU A 76 -0.39 1.97 -4.15
C LEU A 76 -0.80 0.73 -3.35
N GLN A 77 -1.45 -0.25 -4.00
CA GLN A 77 -1.83 -1.52 -3.37
C GLN A 77 -0.61 -2.22 -2.77
N GLY A 78 0.42 -2.45 -3.59
CA GLY A 78 1.63 -3.13 -3.17
C GLY A 78 2.37 -2.38 -2.07
N ASN A 79 2.43 -1.04 -2.16
CA ASN A 79 3.10 -0.23 -1.15
C ASN A 79 2.40 -0.28 0.20
N LEU A 80 1.08 -0.09 0.24
CA LEU A 80 0.33 -0.10 1.50
C LEU A 80 0.21 -1.50 2.10
N CYS A 81 -0.05 -2.54 1.29
CA CYS A 81 -0.05 -3.92 1.81
C CYS A 81 1.31 -4.28 2.43
N ARG A 82 2.42 -3.92 1.77
CA ARG A 82 3.77 -4.15 2.31
C ARG A 82 4.02 -3.35 3.59
N ALA A 83 3.64 -2.08 3.59
CA ALA A 83 3.89 -1.19 4.73
C ALA A 83 3.11 -1.65 5.97
N LEU A 84 1.81 -1.95 5.80
CA LEU A 84 0.96 -2.44 6.88
C LEU A 84 1.45 -3.79 7.41
N ALA A 85 1.85 -4.72 6.53
CA ALA A 85 2.45 -5.98 6.95
C ALA A 85 3.74 -5.77 7.76
N ALA A 86 4.63 -4.88 7.30
CA ALA A 86 5.90 -4.61 7.99
C ALA A 86 5.71 -3.93 9.35
N LEU A 87 4.66 -3.13 9.51
CA LEU A 87 4.31 -2.47 10.77
C LEU A 87 3.66 -3.43 11.79
N GLY A 88 3.34 -4.67 11.41
CA GLY A 88 2.70 -5.65 12.30
C GLY A 88 1.19 -5.84 12.08
N TYR A 89 0.63 -5.28 11.00
CA TYR A 89 -0.81 -5.35 10.67
C TYR A 89 -1.18 -6.51 9.73
N SER A 90 -0.29 -7.47 9.48
CA SER A 90 -0.50 -8.55 8.49
C SER A 90 -1.74 -9.40 8.74
N ALA A 91 -2.14 -9.58 10.01
CA ALA A 91 -3.29 -10.39 10.42
C ALA A 91 -4.63 -9.63 10.41
N ASP A 92 -4.65 -8.34 10.08
CA ASP A 92 -5.89 -7.57 10.06
C ASP A 92 -6.84 -8.09 8.96
N PRO A 93 -8.09 -8.47 9.30
CA PRO A 93 -9.01 -9.10 8.35
C PRO A 93 -9.37 -8.19 7.16
N ARG A 94 -9.28 -6.86 7.32
CA ARG A 94 -9.54 -5.91 6.23
C ARG A 94 -8.53 -6.05 5.09
N LEU A 95 -7.29 -6.49 5.38
CA LEU A 95 -6.28 -6.71 4.35
C LEU A 95 -6.52 -7.97 3.51
N LYS A 96 -7.38 -8.89 3.95
CA LYS A 96 -7.62 -10.17 3.27
C LYS A 96 -7.97 -9.98 1.80
N ASN A 97 -8.90 -9.07 1.50
CA ASN A 97 -9.35 -8.83 0.13
C ASN A 97 -8.24 -8.18 -0.72
N ALA A 98 -7.51 -7.19 -0.18
CA ALA A 98 -6.39 -6.57 -0.88
C ALA A 98 -5.29 -7.58 -1.23
N LEU A 99 -4.96 -8.48 -0.29
CA LEU A 99 -4.00 -9.56 -0.51
C LEU A 99 -4.53 -10.60 -1.50
N ALA A 100 -5.82 -10.92 -1.46
CA ALA A 100 -6.46 -11.82 -2.42
C ALA A 100 -6.41 -11.25 -3.84
N LEU A 101 -6.65 -9.95 -4.02
CA LEU A 101 -6.50 -9.27 -5.31
C LEU A 101 -5.07 -9.33 -5.83
N ILE A 102 -4.06 -9.13 -4.95
CA ILE A 102 -2.66 -9.31 -5.33
C ILE A 102 -2.44 -10.76 -5.75
N ARG A 103 -2.83 -11.76 -4.95
CA ARG A 103 -2.65 -13.19 -5.30
C ARG A 103 -3.36 -13.58 -6.60
N GLY A 104 -4.57 -13.10 -6.82
CA GLY A 104 -5.38 -13.44 -7.99
C GLY A 104 -4.83 -12.94 -9.33
N LYS A 105 -3.90 -11.97 -9.30
CA LYS A 105 -3.21 -11.48 -10.50
C LYS A 105 -1.97 -12.30 -10.90
N GLN A 106 -1.62 -13.31 -10.11
CA GLN A 106 -0.49 -14.18 -10.38
C GLN A 106 -0.78 -15.06 -11.62
N ASP A 107 0.13 -15.08 -12.59
CA ASP A 107 0.07 -16.03 -13.70
C ASP A 107 0.54 -17.44 -13.28
N ALA A 108 0.36 -18.43 -14.15
CA ALA A 108 0.75 -19.82 -13.89
C ALA A 108 2.28 -20.02 -13.68
N GLN A 109 3.10 -19.03 -14.02
CA GLN A 109 4.55 -19.03 -13.81
C GLN A 109 4.95 -18.21 -12.57
N GLY A 110 3.99 -17.73 -11.80
CA GLY A 110 4.23 -16.97 -10.59
C GLY A 110 4.61 -15.50 -10.81
N ARG A 111 4.19 -14.90 -11.94
CA ARG A 111 4.52 -13.51 -12.32
C ARG A 111 3.28 -12.63 -12.34
N TRP A 112 3.50 -11.33 -12.31
CA TRP A 112 2.44 -10.31 -12.32
C TRP A 112 2.54 -9.39 -13.53
N PRO A 113 1.41 -9.01 -14.14
CA PRO A 113 1.38 -8.11 -15.29
C PRO A 113 1.69 -6.65 -14.90
N LEU A 114 2.19 -5.87 -15.86
CA LEU A 114 2.27 -4.40 -15.73
C LEU A 114 0.91 -3.78 -16.07
N GLU A 115 0.11 -3.37 -15.08
CA GLU A 115 -1.19 -2.72 -15.36
C GLU A 115 -1.10 -1.19 -15.45
N TYR A 116 -0.14 -0.60 -14.77
CA TYR A 116 0.13 0.84 -14.82
C TYR A 116 1.36 1.13 -15.66
N ASP A 117 1.16 1.80 -16.78
CA ASP A 117 2.23 2.21 -17.68
C ASP A 117 2.82 3.59 -17.27
N TYR A 118 4.15 3.62 -17.22
CA TYR A 118 4.97 4.81 -16.93
C TYR A 118 5.59 5.43 -18.18
N THR A 119 5.22 4.97 -19.39
CA THR A 119 5.69 5.50 -20.67
C THR A 119 5.48 7.01 -20.73
N GLY A 120 6.54 7.74 -21.08
CA GLY A 120 6.55 9.20 -21.14
C GLY A 120 6.55 9.92 -19.79
N LYS A 121 6.48 9.19 -18.65
CA LYS A 121 6.47 9.77 -17.29
C LYS A 121 7.80 9.61 -16.57
N THR A 122 8.66 8.71 -17.04
CA THR A 122 9.96 8.40 -16.41
C THR A 122 11.02 8.15 -17.46
N TRP A 123 12.29 8.10 -17.02
CA TRP A 123 13.46 7.84 -17.86
C TRP A 123 13.53 6.43 -18.46
N ILE A 124 12.71 5.49 -17.98
CA ILE A 124 12.84 4.07 -18.31
C ILE A 124 11.50 3.54 -18.84
N ASN A 125 11.58 2.73 -19.90
CA ASN A 125 10.45 1.94 -20.38
C ASN A 125 10.36 0.63 -19.57
N PHE A 126 9.21 0.38 -18.95
CA PHE A 126 8.97 -0.80 -18.13
C PHE A 126 8.40 -2.00 -18.91
N GLY A 127 8.17 -1.85 -20.21
CA GLY A 127 7.58 -2.85 -21.08
C GLY A 127 6.09 -2.64 -21.34
N PRO A 128 5.48 -3.47 -22.20
CA PRO A 128 4.08 -3.35 -22.59
C PRO A 128 3.11 -3.63 -21.42
N LYS A 129 2.01 -2.87 -21.38
CA LYS A 129 0.91 -3.07 -20.44
C LYS A 129 0.29 -4.47 -20.62
N GLY A 130 -0.08 -5.11 -19.52
CA GLY A 130 -0.69 -6.44 -19.47
C GLY A 130 0.30 -7.60 -19.57
N GLN A 131 1.56 -7.36 -19.89
CA GLN A 131 2.58 -8.42 -19.95
C GLN A 131 3.27 -8.64 -18.60
N PRO A 132 3.74 -9.86 -18.31
CA PRO A 132 4.50 -10.16 -17.09
C PRO A 132 5.69 -9.22 -16.90
N ASN A 133 5.82 -8.68 -15.69
CA ASN A 133 6.81 -7.64 -15.39
C ASN A 133 7.66 -7.99 -14.16
N LYS A 134 8.99 -7.92 -14.32
CA LYS A 134 9.96 -8.25 -13.26
C LYS A 134 9.80 -7.40 -12.00
N TRP A 135 9.50 -6.12 -12.15
CA TRP A 135 9.40 -5.18 -11.03
C TRP A 135 8.09 -5.34 -10.26
N VAL A 136 6.98 -5.53 -10.97
CA VAL A 136 5.69 -5.82 -10.35
C VAL A 136 5.74 -7.17 -9.63
N THR A 137 6.30 -8.19 -10.28
CA THR A 137 6.50 -9.52 -9.69
C THR A 137 7.33 -9.46 -8.40
N LEU A 138 8.46 -8.77 -8.41
CA LEU A 138 9.29 -8.60 -7.20
C LEU A 138 8.53 -7.94 -6.05
N ARG A 139 7.70 -6.93 -6.34
CA ARG A 139 6.89 -6.24 -5.32
C ARG A 139 5.81 -7.16 -4.75
N ALA A 140 5.08 -7.87 -5.60
CA ALA A 140 4.05 -8.81 -5.19
C ALA A 140 4.65 -9.91 -4.30
N LEU A 141 5.75 -10.54 -4.71
CA LEU A 141 6.43 -11.57 -3.92
C LEU A 141 6.89 -11.05 -2.55
N ARG A 142 7.37 -9.80 -2.46
CA ARG A 142 7.75 -9.18 -1.17
C ARG A 142 6.56 -8.98 -0.25
N VAL A 143 5.41 -8.56 -0.79
CA VAL A 143 4.16 -8.46 -0.01
C VAL A 143 3.76 -9.85 0.50
N LEU A 144 3.66 -10.84 -0.40
CA LEU A 144 3.21 -12.18 -0.06
C LEU A 144 4.14 -12.86 0.95
N LYS A 145 5.45 -12.67 0.84
CA LYS A 145 6.41 -13.16 1.83
C LYS A 145 6.23 -12.51 3.20
N ALA A 146 5.94 -11.21 3.24
CA ALA A 146 5.78 -10.48 4.50
C ALA A 146 4.52 -10.90 5.27
N VAL A 147 3.47 -11.31 4.57
CA VAL A 147 2.18 -11.72 5.18
C VAL A 147 2.02 -13.23 5.37
N SER A 148 3.02 -14.03 5.00
CA SER A 148 3.00 -15.51 5.17
C SER A 148 3.76 -15.97 6.41
N LYS A 149 4.13 -15.05 7.31
CA LYS A 149 4.71 -15.33 8.63
C LYS A 149 3.60 -15.34 9.66
#